data_AF-A0A354I758-F1
#
_entry.id   AF-A0A354I758-F1
#
_cell.length_a   1.000
_cell.length_b   1.000
_cell.length_c   1.000
_cell.angle_alpha   90.00
_cell.angle_beta   90.00
_cell.angle_gamma   90.00
#
_symmetry.space_group_name_H-M   'P 1'
#
loop_
_entity.id
_entity.type
_entity.pdbx_description
1 polymer ?
#
loop_
_entity_poly.entity_id
_entity_poly.type
_entity_poly.pdbx_seq_one_letter_code
_entity_poly.pdbx_strand_id
1 'polypeptide(L)' 'MKELKREKDAKPHKNPFDRMLICQADMENMVFITHDSLISGYNKSCILFV' A
#
# COMPACT_ATOMS: atom_id res chain seq x y z
N MET A 1 -3.93 1.57 -13.07
CA MET A 1 -3.34 2.38 -11.98
C MET A 1 -2.72 3.64 -12.54
N LYS A 2 -3.10 4.81 -12.03
CA LYS A 2 -2.15 5.91 -11.92
C LYS A 2 -1.17 5.53 -10.78
N GLU A 3 0.11 5.73 -11.02
CA GLU A 3 1.29 5.37 -10.21
C GLU A 3 1.04 5.14 -8.69
N LEU A 4 1.72 4.14 -8.11
CA LEU A 4 1.75 3.95 -6.65
C LEU A 4 2.61 5.05 -6.01
N LYS A 5 1.96 6.03 -5.38
CA LYS A 5 2.61 7.16 -4.71
C LYS A 5 2.66 6.95 -3.20
N ARG A 6 3.72 7.45 -2.58
CA ARG A 6 3.92 7.45 -1.13
C ARG A 6 3.92 8.88 -0.61
N GLU A 7 3.42 9.09 0.60
CA GLU A 7 3.53 10.39 1.27
C GLU A 7 4.99 10.82 1.42
N LYS A 8 5.24 12.13 1.29
CA LYS A 8 6.61 12.69 1.33
C LYS A 8 7.28 12.50 2.69
N ASP A 9 6.50 12.56 3.76
CA ASP A 9 7.00 12.49 5.14
C ASP A 9 6.89 11.08 5.73
N ALA A 10 6.37 10.10 4.97
CA ALA A 10 6.29 8.72 5.42
C ALA A 10 7.68 8.08 5.47
N LYS A 11 7.92 7.28 6.52
CA LYS A 11 9.16 6.50 6.67
C LYS A 11 9.46 5.68 5.40
N PRO A 12 10.73 5.48 5.02
CA PRO A 12 11.08 4.68 3.85
C PRO A 12 10.51 3.25 3.94
N HIS A 13 9.88 2.80 2.86
CA HIS A 13 9.38 1.43 2.71
C HIS A 13 10.03 0.78 1.49
N LYS A 14 10.86 -0.24 1.71
CA LYS A 14 11.79 -0.80 0.70
C LYS A 14 11.42 -2.22 0.25
N ASN A 15 10.21 -2.70 0.53
CA ASN A 15 9.77 -4.02 0.09
C ASN A 15 9.02 -3.93 -1.26
N PRO A 16 9.57 -4.47 -2.37
CA PRO A 16 8.90 -4.45 -3.67
C PRO A 16 7.70 -5.40 -3.73
N PHE A 17 7.68 -6.50 -2.97
CA PHE A 17 6.57 -7.45 -2.98
C PHE A 17 5.31 -6.86 -2.34
N ASP A 18 5.47 -6.12 -1.25
CA ASP A 18 4.34 -5.41 -0.62
C ASP A 18 3.73 -4.37 -1.57
N ARG A 19 4.56 -3.68 -2.37
CA ARG A 19 4.07 -2.76 -3.40
C ARG A 19 3.26 -3.49 -4.47
N MET A 20 3.72 -4.67 -4.89
CA MET A 20 2.99 -5.50 -5.84
C MET A 20 1.63 -5.94 -5.27
N LEU A 21 1.58 -6.33 -3.99
CA LEU A 21 0.33 -6.71 -3.32
C LEU A 21 -0.65 -5.54 -3.20
N ILE A 22 -0.18 -4.33 -2.87
CA ILE A 22 -1.02 -3.11 -2.88
C ILE A 22 -1.59 -2.88 -4.29
N CYS A 23 -0.75 -2.98 -5.32
CA CYS A 23 -1.18 -2.83 -6.70
C CYS A 23 -2.20 -3.88 -7.10
N GLN A 24 -2.01 -5.14 -6.73
CA GLN A 24 -2.94 -6.21 -7.03
C GLN A 24 -4.29 -5.96 -6.36
N ALA A 25 -4.31 -5.63 -5.06
CA ALA A 25 -5.55 -5.36 -4.34
C ALA A 25 -6.33 -4.17 -4.93
N ASP A 26 -5.63 -3.09 -5.32
CA ASP A 26 -6.23 -1.93 -6.00
C ASP A 26 -6.85 -2.28 -7.36
N MET A 27 -6.22 -3.18 -8.13
CA MET A 27 -6.70 -3.57 -9.47
C MET A 27 -7.82 -4.60 -9.43
N GLU A 28 -7.79 -5.51 -8.45
CA GLU A 28 -8.73 -6.63 -8.34
C GLU A 28 -9.91 -6.32 -7.40
N ASN A 29 -10.03 -5.07 -6.94
CA ASN A 29 -11.06 -4.62 -6.00
C ASN A 29 -11.09 -5.45 -4.70
N MET A 30 -9.90 -5.75 -4.18
CA MET A 30 -9.72 -6.47 -2.91
C MET A 30 -9.31 -5.50 -1.79
N VAL A 31 -9.45 -5.96 -0.54
CA VAL A 31 -8.90 -5.28 0.64
C VAL A 31 -7.58 -5.95 1.02
N PHE A 32 -6.51 -5.16 1.10
CA PHE A 32 -5.21 -5.58 1.59
C PHE A 32 -5.10 -5.32 3.09
N ILE A 33 -5.28 -6.38 3.88
CA ILE A 33 -5.21 -6.34 5.34
C ILE A 33 -3.77 -6.58 5.79
N THR A 34 -3.24 -5.71 6.66
CA THR A 34 -1.84 -5.80 7.12
C THR A 34 -1.64 -5.22 8.51
N HIS A 35 -0.67 -5.78 9.24
CA HIS A 35 -0.12 -5.21 10.48
C HIS A 35 1.15 -4.36 10.24
N ASP A 36 1.58 -4.19 8.99
CA ASP A 36 2.73 -3.33 8.68
C ASP A 36 2.30 -1.86 8.58
N SER A 37 2.63 -1.10 9.63
CA SER A 37 2.36 0.34 9.73
C SER A 37 2.99 1.18 8.60
N LEU A 38 4.03 0.68 7.91
CA LEU A 38 4.65 1.40 6.80
C LEU A 38 3.77 1.41 5.55
N ILE A 39 2.85 0.45 5.40
CA ILE A 39 1.99 0.34 4.22
C ILE A 39 0.93 1.45 4.19
N SER A 40 0.50 1.96 5.35
CA SER A 40 -0.46 3.07 5.45
C SER A 40 0.00 4.34 4.71
N GLY A 41 1.32 4.58 4.60
CA GLY A 41 1.87 5.74 3.90
C GLY A 41 1.66 5.79 2.38
N TYR A 42 1.00 4.78 1.78
CA TYR A 42 0.58 4.80 0.37
C TYR A 42 -0.82 5.42 0.14
N ASN A 43 -1.59 5.68 1.21
CA ASN A 43 -2.92 6.32 1.17
C ASN A 43 -3.86 5.76 0.10
N LYS A 44 -3.90 4.43 -0.03
CA LYS A 44 -4.83 3.73 -0.92
C LYS A 44 -6.03 3.24 -0.12
N SER A 45 -7.24 3.43 -0.68
CA SER A 45 -8.49 2.98 -0.06
C SER A 45 -8.59 1.46 0.06
N CYS A 46 -7.82 0.69 -0.71
CA CYS A 46 -7.76 -0.76 -0.60
C CYS A 46 -6.93 -1.26 0.61
N ILE A 47 -6.22 -0.38 1.33
CA ILE A 47 -5.36 -0.78 2.46
C ILE A 47 -6.17 -0.70 3.77
N LEU A 48 -6.17 -1.79 4.52
CA LEU A 48 -6.68 -1.85 5.89
C LEU A 48 -5.53 -2.21 6.84
N PHE A 49 -5.15 -1.26 7.68
CA PHE A 49 -4.21 -1.49 8.76
C PHE A 49 -4.95 -1.98 10.02
N VAL A 50 -4.42 -3.01 10.67
CA VAL A 50 -4.96 -3.61 11.90
C VAL A 50 -3.95 -3.52 13.03
#